data_AF-A0A7Y4TH03-F1
#
_entry.id   AF-A0A7Y4TH03-F1
#
_cell.length_a   1.000
_cell.length_b   1.000
_cell.length_c   1.000
_cell.angle_alpha   90.00
_cell.angle_beta   90.00
_cell.angle_gamma   90.00
#
_symmetry.space_group_name_H-M   'P 1'
#
loop_
_entity.id
_entity.type
_entity.pdbx_description
1 polymer ?
#
loop_
_entity_poly.entity_id
_entity_poly.type
_entity_poly.pdbx_seq_one_letter_code
_entity_poly.pdbx_strand_id
1 'polypeptide(L)'
;MRRSVQRVVVILSLLLPSSALASPITVTGTFTSFTSWVFAPPLRPARVNGTPLISGGGAPVGQNSGGTDYFLSDTIVFPGGSDTTHLEFAYDDPPNLTNVFEFIPATGLDVSVGDTFQVGTFRFTNGQWFPQLDMGFTVTTHSADAALDGHAFSGTLRLISNSTDGTDPHAEADFFYFLERPDLGSCRVFDLAFQPAGSPGNVGTCAMDVRIGSLIPTAFSATSPAAFTNASTAPGPVNPVPEPGVLGLLAVGIVTAGVRKARRTGGFRGGSDAAGSLMRIRSSLGEERSPCASHA
;
A
#
# COMPACT_ATOMS: atom_id res chain seq x y z
N MET A 1 31.75 72.99 4.02
CA MET A 1 30.75 71.96 3.65
C MET A 1 31.48 70.74 3.09
N ARG A 2 31.69 69.70 3.90
CA ARG A 2 32.31 68.43 3.48
C ARG A 2 31.19 67.40 3.26
N ARG A 3 31.03 66.94 2.01
CA ARG A 3 30.08 65.87 1.67
C ARG A 3 30.75 64.52 1.89
N SER A 4 30.33 63.80 2.93
CA SER A 4 30.73 62.41 3.18
C SER A 4 30.04 61.49 2.17
N VAL A 5 30.84 60.77 1.39
CA VAL A 5 30.37 59.74 0.46
C VAL A 5 30.29 58.41 1.22
N GLN A 6 29.08 58.00 1.56
CA GLN A 6 28.79 56.71 2.19
C GLN A 6 28.81 55.64 1.08
N ARG A 7 29.85 54.80 1.04
CA ARG A 7 29.91 53.62 0.18
C ARG A 7 29.12 52.49 0.84
N VAL A 8 27.93 52.21 0.32
CA VAL A 8 27.16 51.01 0.66
C VAL A 8 27.80 49.83 -0.08
N VAL A 9 28.46 48.94 0.66
CA VAL A 9 28.94 47.65 0.15
C VAL A 9 27.82 46.65 0.34
N VAL A 10 27.10 46.32 -0.74
CA VAL A 10 26.13 45.22 -0.75
C VAL A 10 26.91 43.93 -0.96
N ILE A 11 27.12 43.16 0.10
CA ILE A 11 27.66 41.80 0.00
C ILE A 11 26.50 40.90 -0.40
N LEU A 12 26.44 40.56 -1.70
CA LEU A 12 25.50 39.59 -2.24
C LEU A 12 26.05 38.18 -1.97
N SER A 13 25.71 37.62 -0.81
CA SER A 13 26.02 36.23 -0.48
C SER A 13 25.19 35.29 -1.37
N LEU A 14 25.79 34.81 -2.45
CA LEU A 14 25.26 33.70 -3.25
C LEU A 14 25.28 32.44 -2.38
N LEU A 15 24.18 32.18 -1.67
CA LEU A 15 23.89 30.88 -1.08
C LEU A 15 23.63 29.90 -2.24
N LEU A 16 24.68 29.29 -2.76
CA LEU A 16 24.54 28.11 -3.60
C LEU A 16 23.94 27.02 -2.72
N PRO A 17 22.79 26.43 -3.09
CA PRO A 17 22.27 25.28 -2.36
C PRO A 17 23.29 24.16 -2.50
N SER A 18 24.00 23.86 -1.41
CA SER A 18 24.77 22.64 -1.31
C SER A 18 23.75 21.51 -1.26
N SER A 19 23.49 20.89 -2.40
CA SER A 19 22.81 19.60 -2.43
C SER A 19 23.69 18.63 -1.64
N ALA A 20 23.22 18.25 -0.45
CA ALA A 20 23.86 17.18 0.32
C ALA A 20 23.97 15.97 -0.61
N LEU A 21 25.17 15.39 -0.72
CA LEU A 21 25.36 14.17 -1.47
C LEU A 21 24.59 13.05 -0.77
N ALA A 22 24.00 12.16 -1.56
CA ALA A 22 23.43 10.92 -1.03
C ALA A 22 24.55 10.14 -0.32
N SER A 23 24.23 9.58 0.84
CA SER A 23 25.15 8.77 1.63
C SER A 23 24.58 7.35 1.79
N PRO A 24 25.45 6.32 1.86
CA PRO A 24 25.01 4.95 2.08
C PRO A 24 24.30 4.79 3.42
N ILE A 25 23.19 4.04 3.42
CA ILE A 25 22.49 3.61 4.64
C ILE A 25 22.23 2.11 4.61
N THR A 26 22.12 1.51 5.80
CA THR A 26 21.50 0.20 5.98
C THR A 26 20.25 0.33 6.84
N VAL A 27 19.40 -0.69 6.81
CA VAL A 27 18.12 -0.72 7.51
C VAL A 27 18.04 -2.01 8.32
N THR A 28 17.53 -1.90 9.54
CA THR A 28 17.08 -3.04 10.33
C THR A 28 15.59 -2.90 10.60
N GLY A 29 14.81 -3.97 10.41
CA GLY A 29 13.42 -4.03 10.84
C GLY A 29 13.20 -5.22 11.77
N THR A 30 12.52 -5.02 12.89
CA THR A 30 12.33 -6.05 13.91
C THR A 30 10.91 -6.05 14.45
N PHE A 31 10.36 -7.24 14.62
CA PHE A 31 9.12 -7.45 15.35
C PHE A 31 9.41 -7.42 16.86
N THR A 32 8.63 -6.61 17.58
CA THR A 32 8.84 -6.33 19.01
C THR A 32 7.79 -6.99 19.90
N SER A 33 6.60 -7.24 19.37
CA SER A 33 5.53 -7.92 20.10
C SER A 33 4.55 -8.65 19.19
N PHE A 34 3.77 -9.54 19.77
CA PHE A 34 2.69 -10.27 19.10
C PHE A 34 1.49 -10.43 20.05
N THR A 35 0.29 -10.17 19.55
CA THR A 35 -0.99 -10.53 20.17
C THR A 35 -1.97 -11.02 19.12
N SER A 36 -2.91 -11.87 19.49
CA SER A 36 -3.87 -12.41 18.54
C SER A 36 -5.20 -12.81 19.19
N TRP A 37 -6.23 -12.92 18.37
CA TRP A 37 -7.52 -13.49 18.75
C TRP A 37 -7.44 -15.02 18.69
N VAL A 38 -7.36 -15.67 19.84
CA VAL A 38 -7.21 -17.12 19.98
C VAL A 38 -8.49 -17.75 20.51
N PHE A 39 -8.70 -19.03 20.22
CA PHE A 39 -9.74 -19.79 20.90
C PHE A 39 -9.39 -19.98 22.38
N ALA A 40 -10.40 -20.13 23.24
CA ALA A 40 -10.13 -20.58 24.61
C ALA A 40 -9.40 -21.94 24.57
N PRO A 41 -8.26 -22.08 25.24
CA PRO A 41 -7.67 -23.40 25.48
C PRO A 41 -8.73 -24.31 26.13
N PRO A 42 -8.86 -25.59 25.72
CA PRO A 42 -7.98 -26.34 24.83
C PRO A 42 -8.46 -26.44 23.37
N LEU A 43 -9.46 -25.64 22.95
CA LEU A 43 -10.17 -25.89 21.69
C LEU A 43 -9.24 -25.96 20.47
N ARG A 44 -8.31 -25.01 20.36
CA ARG A 44 -7.25 -25.01 19.34
C ARG A 44 -6.00 -24.34 19.90
N PRO A 45 -5.01 -25.11 20.37
CA PRO A 45 -3.73 -24.55 20.78
C PRO A 45 -3.08 -23.81 19.62
N ALA A 46 -2.44 -22.70 19.95
CA ALA A 46 -1.87 -21.79 18.97
C ALA A 46 -0.47 -21.37 19.39
N ARG A 47 0.40 -21.07 18.43
CA ARG A 47 1.79 -20.69 18.68
C ARG A 47 2.24 -19.55 17.80
N VAL A 48 3.23 -18.80 18.29
CA VAL A 48 4.08 -17.92 17.49
C VAL A 48 5.54 -18.21 17.81
N ASN A 49 6.35 -18.47 16.79
CA ASN A 49 7.75 -18.90 16.90
C ASN A 49 7.93 -20.04 17.92
N GLY A 50 7.04 -21.03 17.89
CA GLY A 50 7.02 -22.18 18.80
C GLY A 50 6.52 -21.88 20.23
N THR A 51 6.35 -20.61 20.59
CA THR A 51 5.84 -20.18 21.91
C THR A 51 4.32 -20.27 21.93
N PRO A 52 3.71 -21.00 22.89
CA PRO A 52 2.26 -21.08 23.01
C PRO A 52 1.63 -19.72 23.28
N LEU A 53 0.53 -19.46 22.58
CA LEU A 53 -0.37 -18.33 22.87
C LEU A 53 -1.35 -18.76 23.95
N ILE A 54 -1.39 -17.99 25.03
CA ILE A 54 -2.29 -18.21 26.16
C ILE A 54 -3.38 -17.15 26.09
N SER A 55 -4.64 -17.54 26.23
CA SER A 55 -5.75 -16.60 26.38
C SER A 55 -5.60 -15.84 27.70
N GLY A 56 -5.71 -14.51 27.67
CA GLY A 56 -5.58 -13.67 28.87
C GLY A 56 -6.74 -13.81 29.87
N GLY A 57 -7.69 -14.72 29.63
CA GLY A 57 -8.80 -15.01 30.55
C GLY A 57 -9.86 -13.91 30.66
N GLY A 58 -9.85 -12.94 29.74
CA GLY A 58 -10.80 -11.82 29.69
C GLY A 58 -12.15 -12.16 29.05
N ALA A 59 -12.97 -11.14 28.84
CA ALA A 59 -14.20 -11.27 28.05
C ALA A 59 -13.88 -11.64 26.59
N PRO A 60 -14.80 -12.34 25.89
CA PRO A 60 -14.66 -12.59 24.46
C PRO A 60 -14.46 -11.29 23.67
N VAL A 61 -13.53 -11.31 22.71
CA VAL A 61 -13.27 -10.19 21.79
C VAL A 61 -13.95 -10.36 20.44
N GLY A 62 -14.45 -11.56 20.15
CA GLY A 62 -15.20 -11.88 18.95
C GLY A 62 -15.78 -13.29 19.02
N GLN A 63 -16.48 -13.70 17.97
CA GLN A 63 -17.09 -15.01 17.88
C GLN A 63 -17.04 -15.48 16.42
N ASN A 64 -16.81 -16.77 16.18
CA ASN A 64 -16.86 -17.33 14.83
C ASN A 64 -18.31 -17.58 14.37
N SER A 65 -18.48 -17.94 13.10
CA SER A 65 -19.79 -18.26 12.51
C SER A 65 -20.49 -19.46 13.19
N GLY A 66 -19.74 -20.35 13.84
CA GLY A 66 -20.25 -21.48 14.62
C GLY A 66 -20.60 -21.13 16.07
N GLY A 67 -20.50 -19.87 16.48
CA GLY A 67 -20.80 -19.43 17.83
C GLY A 67 -19.71 -19.70 18.87
N THR A 68 -18.48 -19.99 18.44
CA THR A 68 -17.33 -20.18 19.33
C THR A 68 -16.63 -18.85 19.59
N ASP A 69 -16.41 -18.53 20.86
CA ASP A 69 -15.76 -17.28 21.28
C ASP A 69 -14.25 -17.26 21.00
N TYR A 70 -13.79 -16.08 20.62
CA TYR A 70 -12.38 -15.71 20.55
C TYR A 70 -12.02 -14.84 21.77
N PHE A 71 -10.79 -15.01 22.23
CA PHE A 71 -10.21 -14.29 23.36
C PHE A 71 -8.91 -13.64 22.90
N LEU A 72 -8.60 -12.46 23.44
CA LEU A 72 -7.30 -11.86 23.22
C LEU A 72 -6.24 -12.68 23.94
N SER A 73 -5.17 -13.03 23.23
CA SER A 73 -4.00 -13.65 23.84
C SER A 73 -3.26 -12.66 24.72
N ASP A 74 -2.45 -13.17 25.65
CA ASP A 74 -1.42 -12.37 26.28
C ASP A 74 -0.46 -11.80 25.22
N THR A 75 0.12 -10.63 25.50
CA THR A 75 1.17 -10.05 24.66
C THR A 75 2.46 -10.80 24.85
N ILE A 76 2.95 -11.41 23.77
CA ILE A 76 4.31 -11.89 23.69
C ILE A 76 5.19 -10.71 23.31
N VAL A 77 6.17 -10.40 24.16
CA VAL A 77 7.20 -9.39 23.87
C VAL A 77 8.43 -10.13 23.40
N PHE A 78 8.90 -9.81 22.21
CA PHE A 78 10.17 -10.35 21.72
C PHE A 78 11.32 -9.57 22.37
N PRO A 79 12.39 -10.25 22.82
CA PRO A 79 13.46 -9.60 23.55
C PRO A 79 14.09 -8.47 22.73
N GLY A 80 14.18 -7.27 23.30
CA GLY A 80 14.77 -6.11 22.62
C GLY A 80 16.20 -6.40 22.14
N GLY A 81 16.49 -6.08 20.88
CA GLY A 81 17.76 -6.42 20.22
C GLY A 81 17.76 -7.77 19.49
N SER A 82 16.65 -8.52 19.49
CA SER A 82 16.50 -9.66 18.59
C SER A 82 16.27 -9.17 17.16
N ASP A 83 17.05 -9.70 16.20
CA ASP A 83 16.82 -9.58 14.75
C ASP A 83 15.58 -10.39 14.32
N THR A 84 14.48 -10.31 15.09
CA THR A 84 13.23 -11.00 14.81
C THR A 84 12.60 -10.34 13.60
N THR A 85 13.06 -10.77 12.44
CA THR A 85 12.59 -10.38 11.12
C THR A 85 11.55 -11.34 10.59
N HIS A 86 11.26 -12.42 11.34
CA HIS A 86 10.45 -13.55 10.92
C HIS A 86 9.54 -14.01 12.06
N LEU A 87 8.26 -14.13 11.75
CA LEU A 87 7.23 -14.68 12.62
C LEU A 87 6.56 -15.86 11.93
N GLU A 88 6.69 -17.03 12.53
CA GLU A 88 5.92 -18.22 12.21
C GLU A 88 4.76 -18.34 13.18
N PHE A 89 3.52 -18.44 12.70
CA PHE A 89 2.37 -18.65 13.57
C PHE A 89 1.37 -19.65 12.99
N ALA A 90 0.79 -20.47 13.86
CA ALA A 90 -0.09 -21.56 13.47
C ALA A 90 -1.00 -22.02 14.63
N TYR A 91 -2.04 -22.79 14.28
CA TYR A 91 -2.71 -23.70 15.21
C TYR A 91 -1.99 -25.05 15.21
N ASP A 92 -1.99 -25.77 16.34
CA ASP A 92 -1.23 -27.02 16.52
C ASP A 92 -1.76 -28.24 15.70
N ASP A 93 -2.93 -28.17 15.04
CA ASP A 93 -3.49 -29.32 14.31
C ASP A 93 -4.58 -28.96 13.26
N PRO A 94 -4.56 -29.50 12.01
CA PRO A 94 -3.48 -30.22 11.34
C PRO A 94 -2.42 -29.29 10.69
N PRO A 95 -1.17 -29.79 10.49
CA PRO A 95 0.06 -28.99 10.36
C PRO A 95 0.30 -28.26 9.03
N ASN A 96 -0.69 -28.09 8.16
CA ASN A 96 -0.38 -27.89 6.74
C ASN A 96 -0.40 -26.46 6.23
N LEU A 97 -0.81 -25.48 7.04
CA LEU A 97 -0.96 -24.09 6.60
C LEU A 97 -0.30 -23.13 7.60
N THR A 98 1.00 -23.32 7.79
CA THR A 98 1.88 -22.42 8.55
C THR A 98 1.96 -21.06 7.90
N ASN A 99 2.03 -20.03 8.74
CA ASN A 99 1.90 -18.64 8.33
C ASN A 99 3.15 -17.95 8.71
N VAL A 100 3.68 -17.26 7.72
CA VAL A 100 4.99 -16.68 7.81
C VAL A 100 4.83 -15.23 7.48
N PHE A 101 5.19 -14.37 8.43
CA PHE A 101 5.26 -12.95 8.22
C PHE A 101 6.71 -12.51 8.45
N GLU A 102 7.32 -11.96 7.42
CA GLU A 102 8.74 -11.64 7.40
C GLU A 102 8.97 -10.23 6.89
N PHE A 103 9.94 -9.53 7.46
CA PHE A 103 10.45 -8.27 6.94
C PHE A 103 11.86 -8.47 6.38
N ILE A 104 12.03 -8.16 5.09
CA ILE A 104 13.30 -8.23 4.38
C ILE A 104 13.78 -6.79 4.15
N PRO A 105 14.84 -6.33 4.84
CA PRO A 105 15.37 -4.99 4.65
C PRO A 105 15.88 -4.76 3.23
N ALA A 106 15.74 -3.53 2.73
CA ALA A 106 16.37 -3.14 1.47
C ALA A 106 17.89 -3.06 1.65
N THR A 107 18.64 -3.36 0.58
CA THR A 107 20.11 -3.37 0.59
C THR A 107 20.67 -2.38 -0.43
N GLY A 108 21.89 -1.88 -0.18
CA GLY A 108 22.59 -0.99 -1.12
C GLY A 108 21.89 0.35 -1.36
N LEU A 109 21.36 0.97 -0.31
CA LEU A 109 20.65 2.24 -0.39
C LEU A 109 21.62 3.43 -0.27
N ASP A 110 21.55 4.36 -1.22
CA ASP A 110 22.15 5.69 -1.12
C ASP A 110 21.03 6.72 -1.07
N VAL A 111 20.90 7.45 0.03
CA VAL A 111 19.80 8.40 0.24
C VAL A 111 20.32 9.76 0.73
N SER A 112 19.60 10.81 0.40
CA SER A 112 19.82 12.17 0.89
C SER A 112 18.75 12.55 1.91
N VAL A 113 19.05 13.45 2.84
CA VAL A 113 18.06 13.95 3.81
C VAL A 113 16.82 14.48 3.11
N GLY A 114 15.64 14.00 3.53
CA GLY A 114 14.34 14.35 2.98
C GLY A 114 13.83 13.42 1.88
N ASP A 115 14.65 12.52 1.34
CA ASP A 115 14.26 11.57 0.30
C ASP A 115 13.21 10.56 0.79
N THR A 116 12.36 10.12 -0.15
CA THR A 116 11.49 8.95 0.02
C THR A 116 12.18 7.76 -0.61
N PHE A 117 12.27 6.65 0.11
CA PHE A 117 12.95 5.45 -0.34
C PHE A 117 12.26 4.19 0.17
N GLN A 118 12.45 3.08 -0.54
CA GLN A 118 11.94 1.77 -0.13
C GLN A 118 12.84 1.21 0.98
N VAL A 119 12.28 1.06 2.18
CA VAL A 119 13.05 0.66 3.36
C VAL A 119 13.17 -0.87 3.47
N GLY A 120 12.24 -1.60 2.86
CA GLY A 120 12.22 -3.05 2.84
C GLY A 120 10.93 -3.60 2.26
N THR A 121 10.74 -4.90 2.41
CA THR A 121 9.57 -5.64 1.91
C THR A 121 9.04 -6.56 2.99
N PHE A 122 7.74 -6.51 3.21
CA PHE A 122 7.04 -7.55 3.97
C PHE A 122 6.71 -8.71 3.04
N ARG A 123 7.11 -9.91 3.43
CA ARG A 123 6.73 -11.16 2.78
C ARG A 123 5.74 -11.87 3.68
N PHE A 124 4.60 -12.25 3.10
CA PHE A 124 3.51 -12.87 3.82
C PHE A 124 3.03 -14.14 3.13
N THR A 125 3.16 -15.28 3.82
CA THR A 125 2.57 -16.55 3.42
C THR A 125 1.19 -16.70 4.05
N ASN A 126 0.18 -16.68 3.19
CA ASN A 126 -1.22 -16.77 3.55
C ASN A 126 -1.68 -18.27 3.68
N GLY A 127 -1.63 -18.86 4.88
CA GLY A 127 -2.27 -20.14 5.23
C GLY A 127 -3.57 -20.04 6.06
N GLN A 128 -3.68 -20.73 7.22
CA GLN A 128 -4.92 -20.78 8.05
C GLN A 128 -4.75 -20.15 9.45
N TRP A 129 -5.52 -19.09 9.81
CA TRP A 129 -5.21 -18.26 11.01
C TRP A 129 -6.37 -17.92 11.94
N PHE A 130 -5.96 -17.16 12.96
CA PHE A 130 -6.73 -16.25 13.76
C PHE A 130 -7.50 -15.20 12.92
N PRO A 131 -8.69 -14.77 13.37
CA PRO A 131 -9.42 -13.68 12.73
C PRO A 131 -8.64 -12.37 12.66
N GLN A 132 -7.83 -12.09 13.69
CA GLN A 132 -7.07 -10.85 13.81
C GLN A 132 -5.84 -11.07 14.68
N LEU A 133 -4.72 -10.45 14.29
CA LEU A 133 -3.51 -10.35 15.09
C LEU A 133 -2.85 -8.97 14.94
N ASP A 134 -2.10 -8.58 15.96
CA ASP A 134 -1.31 -7.35 16.02
C ASP A 134 0.16 -7.68 16.29
N MET A 135 1.04 -7.14 15.45
CA MET A 135 2.50 -7.29 15.53
C MET A 135 3.14 -5.92 15.77
N GLY A 136 3.82 -5.75 16.90
CA GLY A 136 4.68 -4.58 17.09
C GLY A 136 5.86 -4.65 16.13
N PHE A 137 6.19 -3.54 15.48
CA PHE A 137 7.26 -3.48 14.48
C PHE A 137 8.07 -2.18 14.64
N THR A 138 9.39 -2.29 14.54
CA THR A 138 10.31 -1.16 14.54
C THR A 138 11.24 -1.25 13.33
N VAL A 139 11.46 -0.13 12.65
CA VAL A 139 12.47 0.01 11.60
C VAL A 139 13.43 1.13 11.94
N THR A 140 14.73 0.90 11.72
CA THR A 140 15.81 1.84 12.06
C THR A 140 16.82 1.94 10.92
N THR A 141 17.30 3.14 10.63
CA THR A 141 18.41 3.36 9.70
C THR A 141 19.76 3.40 10.41
N HIS A 142 20.80 2.93 9.72
CA HIS A 142 22.19 3.00 10.18
C HIS A 142 23.06 3.62 9.10
N SER A 143 23.94 4.57 9.46
CA SER A 143 24.84 5.24 8.52
C SER A 143 26.09 5.79 9.21
N ALA A 144 27.15 6.02 8.44
CA ALA A 144 28.27 6.83 8.91
C ALA A 144 27.92 8.34 8.92
N ASP A 145 26.90 8.75 8.17
CA ASP A 145 26.39 10.12 8.17
C ASP A 145 25.40 10.30 9.33
N ALA A 146 25.78 11.11 10.33
CA ALA A 146 24.96 11.37 11.50
C ALA A 146 23.59 12.01 11.19
N ALA A 147 23.43 12.62 10.00
CA ALA A 147 22.13 13.13 9.56
C ALA A 147 21.17 12.02 9.09
N LEU A 148 21.67 10.81 8.85
CA LEU A 148 20.92 9.65 8.34
C LEU A 148 20.92 8.46 9.31
N ASP A 149 21.78 8.49 10.33
CA ASP A 149 21.93 7.43 11.33
C ASP A 149 20.90 7.53 12.47
N GLY A 150 20.41 6.38 12.94
CA GLY A 150 19.60 6.27 14.15
C GLY A 150 18.16 6.78 14.04
N HIS A 151 17.67 7.12 12.84
CA HIS A 151 16.25 7.41 12.64
C HIS A 151 15.45 6.13 12.79
N ALA A 152 14.30 6.20 13.44
CA ALA A 152 13.47 5.04 13.69
C ALA A 152 11.98 5.34 13.57
N PHE A 153 11.21 4.35 13.12
CA PHE A 153 9.76 4.31 13.24
C PHE A 153 9.36 3.05 14.01
N SER A 154 8.45 3.20 14.97
CA SER A 154 7.82 2.09 15.70
C SER A 154 6.32 2.19 15.53
N GLY A 155 5.67 1.08 15.21
CA GLY A 155 4.22 1.02 15.05
C GLY A 155 3.70 -0.40 15.18
N THR A 156 2.43 -0.58 14.83
CA THR A 156 1.72 -1.85 14.95
C THR A 156 1.17 -2.25 13.59
N LEU A 157 1.61 -3.41 13.09
CA LEU A 157 1.01 -4.06 11.93
C LEU A 157 -0.17 -4.88 12.42
N ARG A 158 -1.39 -4.49 12.01
CA ARG A 158 -2.58 -5.30 12.19
C ARG A 158 -2.79 -6.14 10.96
N LEU A 159 -2.99 -7.43 11.17
CA LEU A 159 -3.31 -8.40 10.13
C LEU A 159 -4.69 -8.97 10.43
N ILE A 160 -5.55 -8.96 9.41
CA ILE A 160 -6.94 -9.39 9.47
C ILE A 160 -7.13 -10.55 8.51
N SER A 161 -7.72 -11.63 9.03
CA SER A 161 -8.27 -12.65 8.16
C SER A 161 -9.65 -12.22 7.66
N ASN A 162 -9.82 -12.27 6.35
CA ASN A 162 -11.04 -11.95 5.66
C ASN A 162 -11.70 -13.28 5.27
N SER A 163 -12.97 -13.43 5.60
CA SER A 163 -13.76 -14.55 5.09
C SER A 163 -15.04 -13.97 4.53
N THR A 164 -15.18 -13.99 3.21
CA THR A 164 -16.42 -13.61 2.54
C THR A 164 -17.11 -14.86 1.99
N ASP A 165 -17.98 -14.73 1.00
CA ASP A 165 -18.79 -15.84 0.47
C ASP A 165 -18.02 -16.79 -0.47
N GLY A 166 -16.71 -16.59 -0.64
CA GLY A 166 -15.81 -17.39 -1.45
C GLY A 166 -15.86 -17.08 -2.94
N THR A 167 -16.56 -16.03 -3.37
CA THR A 167 -16.83 -15.78 -4.80
C THR A 167 -15.82 -14.88 -5.49
N ASP A 168 -15.22 -13.92 -4.78
CA ASP A 168 -14.19 -13.01 -5.30
C ASP A 168 -12.85 -13.21 -4.55
N PRO A 169 -11.81 -13.74 -5.21
CA PRO A 169 -10.47 -13.88 -4.63
C PRO A 169 -9.91 -12.61 -4.00
N HIS A 170 -10.25 -11.43 -4.52
CA HIS A 170 -9.78 -10.17 -3.93
C HIS A 170 -10.50 -9.87 -2.61
N ALA A 171 -11.81 -10.18 -2.54
CA ALA A 171 -12.60 -10.03 -1.33
C ALA A 171 -12.23 -11.08 -0.27
N GLU A 172 -11.69 -12.24 -0.65
CA GLU A 172 -11.15 -13.26 0.26
C GLU A 172 -9.70 -13.01 0.68
N ALA A 173 -8.97 -12.15 -0.01
CA ALA A 173 -7.58 -11.89 0.33
C ALA A 173 -7.48 -11.29 1.74
N ASP A 174 -6.68 -11.95 2.57
CA ASP A 174 -6.32 -11.43 3.87
C ASP A 174 -5.34 -10.28 3.72
N PHE A 175 -5.26 -9.44 4.75
CA PHE A 175 -4.53 -8.20 4.61
C PHE A 175 -3.89 -7.72 5.89
N PHE A 176 -2.87 -6.89 5.73
CA PHE A 176 -2.25 -6.17 6.83
C PHE A 176 -2.09 -4.68 6.52
N TYR A 177 -2.01 -3.89 7.58
CA TYR A 177 -1.84 -2.44 7.52
C TYR A 177 -1.23 -1.91 8.82
N PHE A 178 -0.71 -0.68 8.81
CA PHE A 178 -0.26 0.00 10.02
C PHE A 178 -1.43 0.66 10.74
N LEU A 179 -1.61 0.37 12.02
CA LEU A 179 -2.65 1.00 12.84
C LEU A 179 -2.49 2.52 12.94
N GLU A 180 -1.25 2.99 12.90
CA GLU A 180 -0.91 4.41 13.00
C GLU A 180 -1.08 5.14 11.66
N ARG A 181 -1.21 4.42 10.55
CA ARG A 181 -1.33 4.96 9.18
C ARG A 181 -2.38 4.22 8.35
N PRO A 182 -3.66 4.18 8.79
CA PRO A 182 -4.73 3.53 8.03
C PRO A 182 -5.02 4.23 6.70
N ASP A 183 -4.60 5.48 6.54
CA ASP A 183 -4.70 6.26 5.30
C ASP A 183 -3.85 5.68 4.15
N LEU A 184 -2.84 4.86 4.46
CA LEU A 184 -2.05 4.13 3.45
C LEU A 184 -2.80 2.95 2.84
N GLY A 185 -3.93 2.57 3.42
CA GLY A 185 -4.66 1.37 3.05
C GLY A 185 -3.97 0.11 3.55
N SER A 186 -4.12 -0.98 2.81
CA SER A 186 -3.66 -2.32 3.15
C SER A 186 -2.87 -2.98 2.02
N CYS A 187 -1.94 -3.84 2.40
CA CYS A 187 -1.40 -4.88 1.53
C CYS A 187 -2.24 -6.15 1.73
N ARG A 188 -2.73 -6.71 0.62
CA ARG A 188 -3.59 -7.89 0.61
C ARG A 188 -2.87 -9.04 -0.09
N VAL A 189 -3.03 -10.25 0.41
CA VAL A 189 -2.41 -11.46 -0.12
C VAL A 189 -3.48 -12.52 -0.30
N PHE A 190 -3.52 -13.13 -1.48
CA PHE A 190 -4.54 -14.12 -1.80
C PHE A 190 -4.48 -15.33 -0.87
N ASP A 191 -5.67 -15.80 -0.48
CA ASP A 191 -5.86 -17.05 0.23
C ASP A 191 -5.52 -18.24 -0.68
N LEU A 192 -5.00 -19.31 -0.09
CA LEU A 192 -4.60 -20.50 -0.85
C LEU A 192 -5.78 -21.16 -1.61
N ALA A 193 -6.97 -21.19 -1.01
CA ALA A 193 -8.17 -21.77 -1.58
C ALA A 193 -8.87 -20.83 -2.57
N PHE A 194 -8.74 -19.51 -2.39
CA PHE A 194 -9.41 -18.49 -3.19
C PHE A 194 -8.42 -17.62 -3.96
N GLN A 195 -7.94 -18.15 -5.08
CA GLN A 195 -6.99 -17.46 -5.96
C GLN A 195 -7.62 -17.01 -7.28
N PRO A 196 -7.15 -15.90 -7.87
CA PRO A 196 -7.56 -15.50 -9.21
C PRO A 196 -7.08 -16.48 -10.28
N ALA A 197 -7.59 -16.32 -11.50
CA ALA A 197 -7.12 -17.08 -12.66
C ALA A 197 -5.60 -16.96 -12.81
N GLY A 198 -4.94 -18.09 -13.05
CA GLY A 198 -3.47 -18.18 -13.13
C GLY A 198 -2.79 -18.59 -11.82
N SER A 199 -3.54 -18.73 -10.72
CA SER A 199 -3.06 -19.29 -9.44
C SER A 199 -1.72 -18.71 -8.99
N PRO A 200 -1.65 -17.39 -8.71
CA PRO A 200 -0.39 -16.72 -8.37
C PRO A 200 0.26 -17.22 -7.08
N GLY A 201 -0.43 -18.07 -6.31
CA GLY A 201 -0.01 -18.58 -5.02
C GLY A 201 -0.55 -17.74 -3.87
N ASN A 202 -0.17 -18.15 -2.66
CA ASN A 202 -0.56 -17.54 -1.39
C ASN A 202 0.63 -16.83 -0.71
N VAL A 203 1.71 -16.55 -1.43
CA VAL A 203 2.90 -15.88 -0.88
C VAL A 203 3.07 -14.50 -1.50
N GLY A 204 2.55 -13.50 -0.80
CA GLY A 204 2.54 -12.12 -1.21
C GLY A 204 3.77 -11.34 -0.72
N THR A 205 4.22 -10.37 -1.50
CA THR A 205 5.24 -9.40 -1.06
C THR A 205 4.76 -7.97 -1.28
N CYS A 206 4.96 -7.12 -0.27
CA CYS A 206 4.66 -5.69 -0.33
C CYS A 206 5.84 -4.88 0.20
N ALA A 207 6.36 -4.02 -0.67
CA ALA A 207 7.36 -3.04 -0.31
C ALA A 207 6.74 -1.92 0.55
N MET A 208 7.55 -1.40 1.46
CA MET A 208 7.23 -0.26 2.31
C MET A 208 8.15 0.90 1.94
N ASP A 209 7.54 2.03 1.58
CA ASP A 209 8.27 3.28 1.37
C ASP A 209 8.19 4.14 2.63
N VAL A 210 9.27 4.86 2.91
CA VAL A 210 9.37 5.79 4.04
C VAL A 210 10.07 7.07 3.62
N ARG A 211 9.96 8.11 4.44
CA ARG A 211 10.76 9.32 4.29
C ARG A 211 11.87 9.38 5.34
N ILE A 212 13.12 9.57 4.90
CA ILE A 212 14.27 9.67 5.80
C ILE A 212 14.10 10.82 6.80
N GLY A 213 14.54 10.60 8.04
CA GLY A 213 14.29 11.47 9.20
C GLY A 213 13.23 10.89 10.13
N SER A 214 11.96 10.81 9.70
CA SER A 214 10.89 10.25 10.54
C SER A 214 10.70 8.74 10.39
N LEU A 215 11.08 8.20 9.23
CA LEU A 215 10.74 6.84 8.77
C LEU A 215 9.25 6.48 8.84
N ILE A 216 8.36 7.47 9.00
CA ILE A 216 6.92 7.23 8.97
C ILE A 216 6.59 6.66 7.58
N PRO A 217 5.90 5.51 7.49
CA PRO A 217 5.53 4.89 6.22
C PRO A 217 4.77 5.85 5.32
N THR A 218 5.07 5.88 4.03
CA THR A 218 4.44 6.78 3.05
C THR A 218 3.63 6.04 2.00
N ALA A 219 3.93 4.78 1.74
CA ALA A 219 3.18 3.94 0.82
C ALA A 219 3.45 2.44 1.08
N PHE A 220 2.50 1.63 0.63
CA PHE A 220 2.72 0.23 0.30
C PHE A 220 2.68 0.04 -1.21
N SER A 221 3.50 -0.86 -1.73
CA SER A 221 3.39 -1.34 -3.11
C SER A 221 3.55 -2.85 -3.17
N ALA A 222 2.57 -3.55 -3.75
CA ALA A 222 2.70 -4.98 -4.00
C ALA A 222 3.77 -5.25 -5.05
N THR A 223 4.65 -6.22 -4.78
CA THR A 223 5.81 -6.56 -5.63
C THR A 223 5.79 -8.01 -6.12
N SER A 224 4.79 -8.81 -5.72
CA SER A 224 4.54 -10.15 -6.25
C SER A 224 3.13 -10.26 -6.85
N PRO A 225 2.89 -11.22 -7.77
CA PRO A 225 1.55 -11.42 -8.35
C PRO A 225 0.52 -11.97 -7.35
N ALA A 226 0.97 -12.49 -6.20
CA ALA A 226 0.09 -13.00 -5.14
C ALA A 226 -0.39 -11.91 -4.17
N ALA A 227 0.08 -10.67 -4.35
CA ALA A 227 -0.28 -9.53 -3.53
C ALA A 227 -0.85 -8.38 -4.36
N PHE A 228 -1.65 -7.55 -3.71
CA PHE A 228 -2.13 -6.28 -4.25
C PHE A 228 -2.34 -5.28 -3.12
N THR A 229 -2.43 -3.98 -3.44
CA THR A 229 -2.74 -2.95 -2.45
C THR A 229 -4.18 -2.48 -2.59
N ASN A 230 -4.77 -2.07 -1.47
CA ASN A 230 -6.12 -1.49 -1.47
C ASN A 230 -6.20 -0.30 -0.50
N ALA A 231 -6.93 0.75 -0.87
CA ALA A 231 -7.07 1.94 -0.03
C ALA A 231 -7.87 1.69 1.27
N SER A 232 -8.63 0.60 1.36
CA SER A 232 -9.41 0.22 2.54
C SER A 232 -8.63 -0.70 3.47
N THR A 233 -8.77 -0.45 4.77
CA THR A 233 -8.34 -1.34 5.87
C THR A 233 -9.50 -2.14 6.46
N ALA A 234 -10.68 -2.12 5.83
CA ALA A 234 -11.85 -2.85 6.28
C ALA A 234 -11.99 -4.20 5.54
N PRO A 235 -12.56 -5.23 6.21
CA PRO A 235 -13.00 -6.47 5.57
C PRO A 235 -14.06 -6.21 4.49
N GLY A 236 -14.25 -7.20 3.61
CA GLY A 236 -15.31 -7.19 2.60
C GLY A 236 -14.85 -6.78 1.19
N PRO A 237 -15.82 -6.52 0.28
CA PRO A 237 -15.56 -6.42 -1.14
C PRO A 237 -14.59 -5.28 -1.41
N VAL A 238 -13.56 -5.63 -2.18
CA VAL A 238 -12.56 -4.69 -2.65
C VAL A 238 -13.25 -3.86 -3.71
N ASN A 239 -13.68 -2.64 -3.38
CA ASN A 239 -14.12 -1.72 -4.42
C ASN A 239 -12.95 -1.60 -5.39
N PRO A 240 -13.09 -2.05 -6.66
CA PRO A 240 -12.02 -1.87 -7.61
C PRO A 240 -11.76 -0.38 -7.66
N VAL A 241 -10.54 0.04 -7.32
CA VAL A 241 -10.10 1.39 -7.64
C VAL A 241 -10.33 1.49 -9.14
N PRO A 242 -11.19 2.42 -9.62
CA PRO A 242 -11.42 2.54 -11.05
C PRO A 242 -10.04 2.69 -11.68
N GLU A 243 -9.64 1.73 -12.53
CA GLU A 243 -8.37 1.85 -13.22
C GLU A 243 -8.34 3.26 -13.83
N PRO A 244 -7.32 4.08 -13.55
CA PRO A 244 -7.30 5.46 -14.03
C PRO A 244 -7.42 5.38 -15.54
N GLY A 245 -8.60 5.71 -16.06
CA GLY A 245 -9.12 5.14 -17.31
C GLY A 245 -8.02 5.02 -18.35
N VAL A 246 -7.41 3.83 -18.47
CA VAL A 246 -6.27 3.63 -19.35
C VAL A 246 -6.71 3.90 -20.78
N LEU A 247 -7.98 3.61 -21.09
CA LEU A 247 -8.65 4.00 -22.33
C LEU A 247 -8.82 5.52 -22.47
N GLY A 248 -9.07 6.26 -21.39
CA GLY A 248 -9.14 7.72 -21.39
C GLY A 248 -7.78 8.35 -21.65
N LEU A 249 -6.73 7.90 -20.96
CA LEU A 249 -5.35 8.34 -21.20
C LEU A 249 -4.84 7.94 -22.58
N LEU A 250 -5.17 6.72 -23.05
CA LEU A 250 -4.85 6.25 -24.39
C LEU A 250 -5.61 7.06 -25.46
N ALA A 251 -6.90 7.36 -25.26
CA ALA A 251 -7.68 8.18 -26.17
C ALA A 251 -7.13 9.62 -26.25
N VAL A 252 -6.78 10.22 -25.11
CA VAL A 252 -6.12 11.55 -25.07
C VAL A 252 -4.75 11.50 -25.75
N GLY A 253 -3.98 10.43 -25.53
CA GLY A 253 -2.70 10.19 -26.21
C GLY A 253 -2.84 10.07 -27.73
N ILE A 254 -3.85 9.34 -28.22
CA ILE A 254 -4.14 9.18 -29.64
C ILE A 254 -4.59 10.51 -30.26
N VAL A 255 -5.47 11.25 -29.60
CA VAL A 255 -5.96 12.56 -30.09
C VAL A 255 -4.81 13.56 -30.18
N THR A 256 -3.95 13.64 -29.16
CA THR A 256 -2.79 14.55 -29.18
C THR A 256 -1.74 14.16 -30.22
N ALA A 257 -1.51 12.86 -30.46
CA ALA A 257 -0.64 12.38 -31.54
C ALA A 257 -1.22 12.68 -32.94
N GLY A 258 -2.53 12.51 -33.13
CA GLY A 258 -3.23 12.80 -34.38
C GLY A 258 -3.19 14.28 -34.77
N VAL A 259 -3.41 15.19 -33.81
CA VAL A 259 -3.37 16.65 -34.02
C VAL A 259 -1.97 17.12 -34.43
N ARG A 260 -0.90 16.52 -33.89
CA ARG A 260 0.48 16.82 -34.30
C ARG A 260 0.78 16.38 -35.74
N LYS A 261 0.21 15.28 -36.21
CA LYS A 261 0.38 14.80 -37.59
C LYS A 261 -0.31 15.72 -38.60
N ALA A 262 -1.53 16.18 -38.30
CA ALA A 262 -2.29 17.08 -39.18
C ALA A 262 -1.64 18.47 -39.35
N ARG A 263 -1.01 19.01 -38.30
CA ARG A 263 -0.27 20.28 -38.39
C ARG A 263 1.01 20.20 -39.22
N ARG A 264 1.61 19.01 -39.37
CA ARG A 264 2.84 18.82 -40.14
C ARG A 264 2.60 18.68 -41.65
N THR A 265 1.38 18.30 -42.05
CA THR A 265 0.99 18.13 -43.46
C THR A 265 0.20 19.31 -44.04
N GLY A 266 -0.09 20.34 -43.22
CA GLY A 266 -0.84 21.54 -43.64
C GLY A 266 -0.01 22.67 -44.24
N GLY A 267 1.27 22.43 -44.53
CA GLY A 267 2.09 23.37 -45.29
C GLY A 267 1.89 23.13 -46.79
N PHE A 268 1.36 24.15 -47.47
CA PHE A 268 1.32 24.31 -48.93
C PHE A 268 0.04 23.87 -49.66
N ARG A 269 -0.91 24.80 -49.80
CA ARG A 269 -1.47 25.18 -51.11
C ARG A 269 -2.25 26.50 -51.00
N GLY A 270 -1.72 27.52 -51.67
CA GLY A 270 -2.47 28.70 -52.05
C GLY A 270 -3.45 28.39 -53.17
N GLY A 271 -4.41 29.28 -53.36
CA GLY A 271 -5.35 29.25 -54.47
C GLY A 271 -6.62 30.01 -54.10
N SER A 272 -6.73 31.24 -54.60
CA SER A 272 -8.00 31.92 -54.76
C SER A 272 -8.94 31.05 -55.58
N ASP A 273 -10.23 31.06 -55.28
CA ASP A 273 -11.21 31.55 -56.24
C ASP A 273 -12.62 31.59 -55.64
N ALA A 274 -13.40 32.45 -56.28
CA ALA A 274 -14.62 33.03 -55.82
C ALA A 274 -15.86 32.14 -56.04
N ALA A 275 -16.97 32.70 -55.55
CA ALA A 275 -18.34 32.57 -56.04
C ALA A 275 -19.18 31.38 -55.53
N GLY A 276 -20.15 31.76 -54.70
CA GLY A 276 -21.56 31.46 -54.95
C GLY A 276 -22.03 30.06 -54.57
N SER A 277 -22.89 29.98 -53.56
CA SER A 277 -24.28 29.55 -53.79
C SER A 277 -25.05 29.59 -52.48
N LEU A 278 -26.08 30.46 -52.46
CA LEU A 278 -27.19 30.42 -51.53
C LEU A 278 -27.95 29.10 -51.70
N MET A 279 -28.11 28.31 -50.64
CA MET A 279 -29.25 27.41 -50.56
C MET A 279 -29.76 27.23 -49.14
N ARG A 280 -30.99 27.73 -48.94
CA ARG A 280 -31.91 27.47 -47.83
C ARG A 280 -32.23 25.98 -47.74
N ILE A 281 -32.17 25.39 -46.54
CA ILE A 281 -33.00 24.25 -46.11
C ILE A 281 -33.33 24.51 -44.63
N ARG A 282 -34.48 25.13 -44.33
CA ARG A 282 -35.76 24.53 -43.92
C ARG A 282 -35.69 23.58 -42.70
N SER A 283 -36.50 23.97 -41.73
CA SER A 283 -36.93 23.36 -40.48
C SER A 283 -37.66 22.01 -40.62
N SER A 284 -37.46 21.12 -39.65
CA SER A 284 -38.48 20.26 -39.03
C SER A 284 -37.91 19.79 -37.67
N LEU A 285 -38.28 20.38 -36.53
CA LEU A 285 -39.43 20.03 -35.69
C LEU A 285 -40.03 18.64 -35.95
N GLY A 286 -39.83 17.77 -34.97
CA GLY A 286 -40.57 16.56 -34.61
C GLY A 286 -39.95 16.12 -33.27
N GLU A 287 -40.54 16.29 -32.11
CA GLU A 287 -41.87 15.87 -31.63
C GLU A 287 -42.13 14.38 -31.91
N GLU A 288 -41.85 13.53 -30.92
CA GLU A 288 -42.67 12.38 -30.48
C GLU A 288 -41.96 11.71 -29.27
N ARG A 289 -42.52 11.82 -28.07
CA ARG A 289 -43.44 10.89 -27.38
C ARG A 289 -42.73 9.90 -26.45
N SER A 290 -42.89 10.18 -25.16
CA SER A 290 -42.92 9.19 -24.07
C SER A 290 -44.27 8.44 -24.11
N PRO A 291 -44.34 7.16 -23.72
CA PRO A 291 -45.01 6.87 -22.45
C PRO A 291 -44.47 5.66 -21.64
N CYS A 292 -44.57 5.82 -20.31
CA CYS A 292 -45.10 4.88 -19.32
C CYS A 292 -45.13 3.36 -19.62
N ALA A 293 -44.53 2.57 -18.73
CA ALA A 293 -45.14 1.33 -18.25
C ALA A 293 -44.70 1.04 -16.79
N SER A 294 -45.67 1.12 -15.90
CA SER A 294 -45.72 0.54 -14.55
C SER A 294 -46.10 -0.96 -14.60
N HIS A 295 -46.14 -1.61 -13.43
CA HIS A 295 -46.50 -3.00 -13.09
C HIS A 295 -45.25 -3.86 -12.82
N ALA A 296 -45.14 -4.62 -11.74
CA ALA A 296 -45.96 -4.84 -10.54
C ALA A 296 -45.03 -5.43 -9.47
#